data_AF-A0A6P6R573-F1
#
_entry.id   AF-A0A6P6R573-F1
#
_cell.length_a   1.000
_cell.length_b   1.000
_cell.length_c   1.000
_cell.angle_alpha   90.00
_cell.angle_beta   90.00
_cell.angle_gamma   90.00
#
_symmetry.space_group_name_H-M   'P 1'
#
loop_
_entity.id
_entity.type
_entity.pdbx_description
1 polymer ?
#
loop_
_entity_poly.entity_id
_entity_poly.type
_entity_poly.pdbx_seq_one_letter_code
_entity_poly.pdbx_strand_id
1 'polypeptide(L)'
;MMDLHNVFIPLLLSCTSVFTVLYGQKVVTDPKVTVYQGNDVTLLCQYIRRSTEDKITQVRWTWQNQSSEYKIMVFHNDYGLHIHETPLKDRVSFSKSSPSIDEASIIIRDVKISDKGLYSCDITIYPGGSLTGQTTLIVLEDEPAELSLITQLRAPVTYNRMSQY
;
A
#
# COMPACT_ATOMS: atom_id res chain seq x y z
N MET A 1 -14.05 60.71 25.29
CA MET A 1 -13.38 60.67 23.97
C MET A 1 -12.67 59.34 23.93
N MET A 2 -13.15 58.39 23.13
CA MET A 2 -12.77 56.97 23.24
C MET A 2 -11.37 56.75 22.65
N ASP A 3 -10.46 56.20 23.45
CA ASP A 3 -9.06 55.97 23.11
C ASP A 3 -8.90 54.97 21.94
N LEU A 4 -8.30 55.43 20.84
CA LEU A 4 -8.10 54.68 19.60
C LEU A 4 -7.12 53.48 19.74
N HIS A 5 -6.46 53.34 20.88
CA HIS A 5 -5.49 52.25 21.15
C HIS A 5 -6.13 50.95 21.66
N ASN A 6 -7.40 50.96 22.07
CA ASN A 6 -8.04 49.79 22.70
C ASN A 6 -8.90 48.93 21.75
N VAL A 7 -8.93 49.27 20.45
CA VAL A 7 -9.77 48.59 19.44
C VAL A 7 -8.96 47.67 18.50
N PHE A 8 -7.63 47.81 18.44
CA PHE A 8 -6.80 47.03 17.53
C PHE A 8 -6.24 45.72 18.10
N ILE A 9 -6.18 45.57 19.42
CA ILE A 9 -5.67 44.35 20.07
C ILE A 9 -6.63 43.14 19.94
N PRO A 10 -7.97 43.27 19.96
CA PRO A 10 -8.84 42.10 19.79
C PRO A 10 -9.03 41.67 18.33
N LEU A 11 -8.61 42.48 17.34
CA LEU A 11 -8.80 42.17 15.91
C LEU A 11 -7.72 41.26 15.31
N LEU A 12 -6.54 41.16 15.93
CA LEU A 12 -5.46 40.26 15.48
C LEU A 12 -5.60 38.83 16.03
N LEU A 13 -6.42 38.62 17.08
CA LEU A 13 -6.69 37.29 17.64
C LEU A 13 -7.83 36.54 16.95
N SER A 14 -8.54 37.15 16.00
CA SER A 14 -9.67 36.49 15.31
C SER A 14 -9.28 35.81 13.98
N CYS A 15 -8.05 36.00 13.48
CA CYS A 15 -7.63 35.53 12.15
C CYS A 15 -6.66 34.32 12.19
N THR A 16 -6.41 33.75 13.36
CA THR A 16 -5.77 32.43 13.48
C THR A 16 -6.80 31.37 13.83
N SER A 17 -8.00 31.46 13.26
CA SER A 17 -9.04 30.42 13.31
C SER A 17 -8.56 29.17 12.57
N VAL A 18 -7.63 28.47 13.21
CA VAL A 18 -7.59 27.04 13.41
C VAL A 18 -8.06 26.24 12.18
N PHE A 19 -7.24 26.24 11.12
CA PHE A 19 -7.22 25.11 10.21
C PHE A 19 -6.50 23.94 10.90
N THR A 20 -7.04 23.43 12.01
CA THR A 20 -6.64 22.10 12.47
C THR A 20 -7.25 21.12 11.51
N VAL A 21 -6.47 20.70 10.50
CA VAL A 21 -6.80 19.52 9.70
C VAL A 21 -6.89 18.36 10.68
N LEU A 22 -8.11 17.89 10.95
CA LEU A 22 -8.36 16.68 11.71
C LEU A 22 -7.94 15.50 10.84
N TYR A 23 -6.67 15.08 10.95
CA TYR A 23 -6.18 13.86 10.31
C TYR A 23 -6.90 12.65 10.90
N GLY A 24 -7.91 12.13 10.20
CA GLY A 24 -8.61 10.90 10.56
C GLY A 24 -7.73 9.66 10.37
N GLN A 25 -8.05 8.57 11.06
CA GLN A 25 -7.48 7.26 10.75
C GLN A 25 -7.76 6.91 9.28
N LYS A 26 -6.77 6.42 8.54
CA LYS A 26 -6.92 6.12 7.12
C LYS A 26 -6.05 4.94 6.69
N VAL A 27 -6.53 4.18 5.73
CA VAL A 27 -5.72 3.24 4.94
C VAL A 27 -5.36 3.92 3.62
N VAL A 28 -4.07 3.97 3.31
CA VAL A 28 -3.50 4.54 2.10
C VAL A 28 -3.16 3.42 1.15
N THR A 29 -3.71 3.48 -0.06
CA THR A 29 -3.45 2.58 -1.17
C THR A 29 -3.33 3.38 -2.45
N ASP A 30 -2.68 2.80 -3.46
CA ASP A 30 -2.73 3.34 -4.81
C ASP A 30 -4.08 2.94 -5.44
N PRO A 31 -4.88 3.87 -5.98
CA PRO A 31 -6.19 3.53 -6.54
C PRO A 31 -6.07 2.61 -7.76
N LYS A 32 -4.95 2.71 -8.49
CA LYS A 32 -4.68 1.96 -9.70
C LYS A 32 -3.17 1.73 -9.86
N VAL A 33 -2.79 0.50 -10.15
CA VAL A 33 -1.42 0.10 -10.47
C VAL A 33 -1.42 -0.61 -11.82
N THR A 34 -0.44 -0.30 -12.66
CA THR A 34 -0.27 -0.94 -13.98
C THR A 34 1.09 -1.62 -14.01
N VAL A 35 1.13 -2.87 -14.48
CA VAL A 35 2.34 -3.68 -14.58
C VAL A 35 2.32 -4.51 -15.86
N TYR A 36 3.49 -4.84 -16.38
CA TYR A 36 3.64 -5.78 -17.49
C TYR A 36 3.64 -7.22 -16.97
N GLN A 37 3.13 -8.16 -17.75
CA GLN A 37 3.18 -9.57 -17.43
C GLN A 37 4.63 -10.03 -17.19
N GLY A 38 4.83 -10.95 -16.24
CA GLY A 38 6.13 -11.49 -15.86
C GLY A 38 6.90 -10.62 -14.87
N ASN A 39 6.54 -9.34 -14.73
CA ASN A 39 7.15 -8.46 -13.73
C ASN A 39 6.50 -8.65 -12.35
N ASP A 40 7.22 -8.25 -11.31
CA ASP A 40 6.70 -8.17 -9.95
C ASP A 40 5.96 -6.84 -9.74
N VAL A 41 4.90 -6.86 -8.92
CA VAL A 41 4.17 -5.64 -8.54
C VAL A 41 4.00 -5.56 -7.03
N THR A 42 4.16 -4.35 -6.48
CA THR A 42 3.81 -4.06 -5.09
C THR A 42 2.48 -3.33 -5.04
N LEU A 43 1.56 -3.81 -4.20
CA LEU A 43 0.30 -3.13 -3.89
C LEU A 43 0.43 -2.48 -2.51
N LEU A 44 0.43 -1.15 -2.50
CA LEU A 44 0.55 -0.34 -1.29
C LEU A 44 -0.68 -0.54 -0.40
N CYS A 45 -0.45 -0.81 0.89
CA CYS A 45 -1.45 -0.70 1.93
C CYS A 45 -0.79 -0.26 3.24
N GLN A 46 -1.03 1.00 3.61
CA GLN A 46 -0.46 1.59 4.80
C GLN A 46 -1.53 2.17 5.71
N TYR A 47 -1.49 1.84 7.01
CA TYR A 47 -2.35 2.44 8.01
C TYR A 47 -1.72 3.69 8.61
N ILE A 48 -2.40 4.83 8.45
CA ILE A 48 -2.01 6.08 9.09
C ILE A 48 -2.73 6.15 10.45
N ARG A 49 -1.97 5.88 11.52
CA ARG A 49 -2.44 5.94 12.90
C ARG A 49 -2.85 7.38 13.26
N ARG A 50 -3.97 7.50 13.98
CA ARG A 50 -4.39 8.78 14.59
C ARG A 50 -4.11 8.80 16.08
N SER A 51 -4.20 7.64 16.74
CA SER A 51 -3.92 7.47 18.16
C SER A 51 -2.83 6.44 18.39
N THR A 52 -2.06 6.61 19.46
CA THR A 52 -1.14 5.58 19.96
C THR A 52 -1.89 4.40 20.59
N GLU A 53 -3.18 4.55 20.85
CA GLU A 53 -4.04 3.50 21.39
C GLU A 53 -4.56 2.54 20.31
N ASP A 54 -4.46 2.91 19.03
CA ASP A 54 -4.93 2.11 17.90
C ASP A 54 -4.13 0.80 17.81
N LYS A 55 -4.81 -0.32 18.07
CA LYS A 55 -4.21 -1.66 17.95
C LYS A 55 -4.77 -2.35 16.73
N ILE A 56 -3.94 -2.52 15.70
CA ILE A 56 -4.29 -3.38 14.57
C ILE A 56 -4.33 -4.82 15.07
N THR A 57 -5.45 -5.51 14.89
CA THR A 57 -5.62 -6.92 15.28
C THR A 57 -5.44 -7.86 14.11
N GLN A 58 -5.87 -7.42 12.92
CA GLN A 58 -5.87 -8.25 11.72
C GLN A 58 -5.69 -7.40 10.45
N VAL A 59 -4.96 -7.96 9.49
CA VAL A 59 -4.87 -7.49 8.10
C VAL A 59 -5.39 -8.61 7.20
N ARG A 60 -6.23 -8.28 6.23
CA ARG A 60 -6.74 -9.24 5.24
C ARG A 60 -6.62 -8.65 3.84
N TRP A 61 -6.14 -9.46 2.91
CA TRP A 61 -6.18 -9.14 1.49
C TRP A 61 -7.21 -10.00 0.78
N THR A 62 -8.07 -9.37 -0.01
CA THR A 62 -8.95 -10.03 -0.98
C THR A 62 -8.64 -9.58 -2.39
N TRP A 63 -8.93 -10.43 -3.36
CA TRP A 63 -8.79 -10.17 -4.78
C TRP A 63 -10.05 -10.61 -5.51
N GLN A 64 -10.66 -9.67 -6.20
CA GLN A 64 -11.83 -9.89 -7.03
C GLN A 64 -11.44 -9.73 -8.50
N ASN A 65 -11.56 -10.81 -9.26
CA ASN A 65 -11.48 -10.79 -10.71
C ASN A 65 -12.89 -10.79 -11.32
N GLN A 66 -12.99 -10.94 -12.64
CA GLN A 66 -14.28 -10.91 -13.34
C GLN A 66 -15.21 -12.08 -12.99
N SER A 67 -14.69 -13.17 -12.46
CA SER A 67 -15.42 -14.43 -12.26
C SER A 67 -15.59 -14.81 -10.80
N SER A 68 -14.70 -14.36 -9.91
CA SER A 68 -14.64 -14.82 -8.53
C SER A 68 -13.96 -13.81 -7.61
N GLU A 69 -14.31 -13.91 -6.33
CA GLU A 69 -13.60 -13.24 -5.24
C GLU A 69 -12.81 -14.28 -4.43
N TYR A 70 -11.56 -13.96 -4.14
CA TYR A 70 -10.64 -14.79 -3.40
C TYR A 70 -10.18 -14.04 -2.15
N LYS A 71 -10.22 -14.71 -1.01
CA LYS A 71 -9.43 -14.30 0.15
C LYS A 71 -8.01 -14.79 -0.08
N ILE A 72 -7.06 -13.88 -0.22
CA ILE A 72 -5.68 -14.22 -0.60
C ILE A 72 -4.88 -14.60 0.63
N MET A 73 -4.89 -13.73 1.64
CA MET A 73 -4.14 -13.92 2.87
C MET A 73 -4.77 -13.16 4.03
N VAL A 74 -4.50 -13.66 5.23
CA VAL A 74 -4.87 -13.04 6.50
C VAL A 74 -3.66 -13.08 7.41
N PHE A 75 -3.35 -11.94 8.03
CA PHE A 75 -2.39 -11.85 9.11
C PHE A 75 -3.11 -11.42 10.39
N HIS A 76 -2.94 -12.18 11.46
CA HIS A 76 -3.47 -11.88 12.78
C HIS A 76 -2.33 -11.86 13.80
N ASN A 77 -2.35 -10.94 14.77
CA ASN A 77 -1.26 -10.83 15.76
C ASN A 77 -0.98 -12.14 16.51
N ASP A 78 -2.04 -12.84 16.91
CA ASP A 78 -1.91 -14.05 17.73
C ASP A 78 -1.72 -15.33 16.91
N TYR A 79 -2.15 -15.34 15.65
CA TYR A 79 -2.17 -16.56 14.81
C TYR A 79 -1.18 -16.50 13.63
N GLY A 80 -0.51 -15.36 13.44
CA GLY A 80 0.43 -15.16 12.36
C GLY A 80 -0.22 -15.04 10.98
N LEU A 81 0.59 -15.32 9.95
CA LEU A 81 0.21 -15.25 8.55
C LEU A 81 -0.39 -16.57 8.08
N HIS A 82 -1.54 -16.49 7.41
CA HIS A 82 -2.15 -17.57 6.65
C HIS A 82 -2.38 -17.11 5.21
N ILE A 83 -1.88 -17.89 4.24
CA ILE A 83 -2.11 -17.69 2.81
C ILE A 83 -3.06 -18.78 2.33
N HIS A 84 -4.15 -18.39 1.68
CA HIS A 84 -5.18 -19.31 1.19
C HIS A 84 -4.79 -19.95 -0.15
N GLU A 85 -5.34 -21.14 -0.40
CA GLU A 85 -5.23 -21.83 -1.70
C GLU A 85 -5.94 -21.03 -2.80
N THR A 86 -5.16 -20.25 -3.54
CA THR A 86 -5.61 -19.40 -4.64
C THR A 86 -4.55 -19.43 -5.76
N PRO A 87 -4.87 -18.96 -6.98
CA PRO A 87 -3.88 -18.79 -8.04
C PRO A 87 -2.66 -17.91 -7.70
N LEU A 88 -2.72 -17.18 -6.58
CA LEU A 88 -1.66 -16.29 -6.09
C LEU A 88 -0.81 -16.90 -4.98
N LYS A 89 -1.18 -18.07 -4.41
CA LYS A 89 -0.62 -18.60 -3.16
C LYS A 89 0.92 -18.56 -3.10
N ASP A 90 1.59 -19.02 -4.14
CA ASP A 90 3.05 -19.15 -4.16
C ASP A 90 3.76 -17.87 -4.68
N ARG A 91 2.99 -16.85 -5.05
CA ARG A 91 3.49 -15.61 -5.66
C ARG A 91 3.23 -14.37 -4.81
N VAL A 92 2.38 -14.48 -3.79
CA VAL A 92 2.04 -13.39 -2.88
C VAL A 92 2.83 -13.46 -1.59
N SER A 93 3.33 -12.33 -1.13
CA SER A 93 3.94 -12.18 0.19
C SER A 93 3.85 -10.72 0.65
N PHE A 94 4.12 -10.44 1.93
CA PHE A 94 4.39 -9.06 2.33
C PHE A 94 5.59 -8.50 1.55
N SER A 95 5.51 -7.22 1.19
CA SER A 95 6.55 -6.52 0.43
C SER A 95 7.85 -6.37 1.22
N LYS A 96 7.76 -6.22 2.54
CA LYS A 96 8.89 -6.19 3.47
C LYS A 96 9.03 -7.55 4.16
N SER A 97 10.27 -7.96 4.41
CA SER A 97 10.59 -9.20 5.13
C SER A 97 10.23 -9.14 6.62
N SER A 98 10.21 -7.93 7.20
CA SER A 98 9.75 -7.66 8.56
C SER A 98 8.81 -6.46 8.52
N PRO A 99 7.58 -6.64 8.00
CA PRO A 99 6.61 -5.56 7.93
C PRO A 99 6.17 -5.23 9.35
N SER A 100 6.14 -3.94 9.68
CA SER A 100 5.33 -3.50 10.81
C SER A 100 3.86 -3.70 10.44
N ILE A 101 2.99 -3.98 11.41
CA ILE A 101 1.60 -4.31 11.12
C ILE A 101 0.81 -3.16 10.44
N ASP A 102 1.28 -1.93 10.59
CA ASP A 102 0.80 -0.73 9.89
C ASP A 102 1.27 -0.63 8.43
N GLU A 103 2.24 -1.43 8.02
CA GLU A 103 2.73 -1.53 6.64
C GLU A 103 2.37 -2.90 6.04
N ALA A 104 1.12 -2.98 5.59
CA ALA A 104 0.48 -4.20 5.09
C ALA A 104 0.65 -4.43 3.58
N SER A 105 1.51 -3.65 2.93
CA SER A 105 1.77 -3.73 1.49
C SER A 105 2.26 -5.11 1.08
N ILE A 106 1.70 -5.65 0.00
CA ILE A 106 2.05 -6.97 -0.55
C ILE A 106 2.81 -6.85 -1.86
N ILE A 107 3.62 -7.85 -2.17
CA ILE A 107 4.22 -8.07 -3.49
C ILE A 107 3.55 -9.29 -4.12
N ILE A 108 3.20 -9.18 -5.40
CA ILE A 108 2.79 -10.29 -6.26
C ILE A 108 3.89 -10.48 -7.29
N ARG A 109 4.52 -11.65 -7.28
CA ARG A 109 5.61 -11.99 -8.19
C ARG A 109 5.09 -12.60 -9.49
N ASP A 110 5.87 -12.46 -10.56
CA ASP A 110 5.58 -13.07 -11.87
C ASP A 110 4.11 -12.87 -12.26
N VAL A 111 3.70 -11.60 -12.40
CA VAL A 111 2.30 -11.22 -12.59
C VAL A 111 1.78 -11.77 -13.91
N LYS A 112 0.56 -12.34 -13.87
CA LYS A 112 -0.13 -12.91 -15.03
C LYS A 112 -1.30 -12.02 -15.43
N ILE A 113 -1.69 -12.06 -16.71
CA ILE A 113 -2.88 -11.33 -17.19
C ILE A 113 -4.14 -11.70 -16.39
N SER A 114 -4.23 -12.97 -15.96
CA SER A 114 -5.30 -13.47 -15.11
C SER A 114 -5.37 -12.81 -13.74
N ASP A 115 -4.30 -12.19 -13.25
CA ASP A 115 -4.22 -11.57 -11.91
C ASP A 115 -4.85 -10.18 -11.87
N LYS A 116 -5.25 -9.63 -13.04
CA LYS A 116 -6.01 -8.38 -13.13
C LYS A 116 -7.25 -8.43 -12.24
N GLY A 117 -7.53 -7.34 -11.56
CA GLY A 117 -8.72 -7.24 -10.72
C GLY A 117 -8.65 -6.13 -9.68
N LEU A 118 -9.63 -6.15 -8.79
CA LEU A 118 -9.71 -5.28 -7.64
C LEU A 118 -9.13 -5.99 -6.42
N TYR A 119 -8.09 -5.41 -5.84
CA TYR A 119 -7.48 -5.90 -4.61
C TYR A 119 -7.94 -5.01 -3.45
N SER A 120 -8.39 -5.62 -2.36
CA SER A 120 -8.83 -4.91 -1.16
C SER A 120 -7.97 -5.30 0.04
N CYS A 121 -7.47 -4.30 0.76
CA CYS A 121 -6.75 -4.44 2.01
C CYS A 121 -7.64 -3.99 3.17
N ASP A 122 -8.13 -4.94 3.95
CA ASP A 122 -8.92 -4.68 5.15
C ASP A 122 -8.02 -4.70 6.38
N ILE A 123 -8.01 -3.60 7.14
CA ILE A 123 -7.28 -3.47 8.40
C ILE A 123 -8.29 -3.33 9.53
N THR A 124 -8.31 -4.30 10.45
CA THR A 124 -9.15 -4.30 11.65
C THR A 124 -8.35 -3.71 12.82
N ILE A 125 -8.93 -2.69 13.46
CA ILE A 125 -8.33 -1.86 14.48
C ILE A 125 -9.25 -1.85 15.71
N TYR A 126 -8.71 -2.15 16.89
CA TYR A 126 -9.42 -1.96 18.14
C TYR A 126 -8.97 -0.64 18.80
N PRO A 127 -9.91 0.21 19.29
CA PRO A 127 -11.37 0.11 19.19
C PRO A 127 -11.94 0.70 17.88
N GLY A 128 -11.07 1.21 16.98
CA GLY A 128 -11.43 2.04 15.82
C GLY A 128 -12.19 1.37 14.66
N GLY A 129 -12.58 0.10 14.77
CA GLY A 129 -13.36 -0.62 13.76
C GLY A 129 -12.51 -1.22 12.64
N SER A 130 -13.00 -1.21 11.39
CA SER A 130 -12.22 -1.68 10.24
C SER A 130 -12.17 -0.62 9.15
N LEU A 131 -11.03 -0.53 8.48
CA LEU A 131 -10.82 0.35 7.34
C LEU A 131 -10.39 -0.49 6.14
N THR A 132 -10.88 -0.12 4.96
CA THR A 132 -10.57 -0.81 3.71
C THR A 132 -9.91 0.16 2.73
N GLY A 133 -8.76 -0.25 2.20
CA GLY A 133 -8.12 0.38 1.05
C GLY A 133 -8.25 -0.52 -0.18
N GLN A 134 -8.29 0.08 -1.37
CA GLN A 134 -8.47 -0.68 -2.62
C GLN A 134 -7.49 -0.23 -3.70
N THR A 135 -7.09 -1.19 -4.53
CA THR A 135 -6.20 -0.99 -5.67
C THR A 135 -6.72 -1.79 -6.86
N THR A 136 -6.93 -1.11 -7.99
CA THR A 136 -7.19 -1.80 -9.26
C THR A 136 -5.88 -2.15 -9.94
N LEU A 137 -5.58 -3.44 -10.09
CA LEU A 137 -4.41 -3.91 -10.83
C LEU A 137 -4.76 -4.09 -12.31
N ILE A 138 -3.99 -3.43 -13.17
CA ILE A 138 -4.00 -3.61 -14.62
C ILE A 138 -2.72 -4.33 -15.03
N VAL A 139 -2.88 -5.38 -15.83
CA VAL A 139 -1.76 -6.14 -16.39
C VAL A 139 -1.74 -5.96 -17.90
N LEU A 140 -0.59 -5.58 -18.44
CA LEU A 140 -0.32 -5.44 -19.88
C LEU A 140 0.50 -6.64 -20.36
N GLU A 141 0.31 -7.07 -21.61
CA GLU A 141 0.95 -8.28 -22.16
C GLU A 141 2.46 -8.12 -22.30
N ASP A 142 2.91 -7.13 -23.08
CA ASP A 142 4.33 -6.97 -23.39
C ASP A 142 4.83 -5.57 -23.03
N GLU A 143 6.02 -5.52 -22.44
CA GLU A 143 6.77 -4.29 -22.30
C GLU A 143 7.27 -3.83 -23.68
N PRO A 144 7.09 -2.54 -24.07
CA PRO A 144 7.61 -2.05 -25.33
C PRO A 144 9.11 -2.33 -25.47
N ALA A 145 9.55 -2.80 -26.64
CA ALA A 145 10.94 -3.20 -26.88
C ALA A 145 11.97 -2.09 -26.56
N GLU A 146 11.58 -0.82 -26.71
CA GLU A 146 12.43 0.31 -26.35
C GLU A 146 12.69 0.43 -24.84
N LEU A 147 11.68 0.13 -24.01
CA LEU A 147 11.78 0.24 -22.56
C LEU A 147 12.61 -0.91 -21.97
N SER A 148 12.45 -2.12 -22.52
CA SER A 148 13.23 -3.29 -22.10
C SER A 148 14.73 -3.11 -22.40
N LEU A 149 15.10 -2.55 -23.55
CA LEU A 149 16.48 -2.21 -23.89
C LEU A 149 17.10 -1.21 -22.90
N ILE A 150 16.36 -0.19 -22.47
CA ILE A 150 16.83 0.80 -21.50
C ILE A 150 17.09 0.14 -20.13
N THR A 151 16.22 -0.77 -19.70
CA THR A 151 16.38 -1.50 -18.43
C THR A 151 17.62 -2.40 -18.45
N GLN A 152 17.88 -3.10 -19.56
CA GLN A 152 19.09 -3.91 -19.75
C GLN A 152 20.37 -3.07 -19.72
N LEU A 153 20.35 -1.89 -20.36
CA LEU A 153 21.49 -0.96 -20.35
C LEU A 153 21.77 -0.37 -18.96
N ARG A 154 20.75 -0.26 -18.10
CA ARG A 154 20.87 0.28 -16.74
C ARG A 154 21.20 -0.78 -15.69
N ALA A 155 21.04 -2.06 -16.00
CA ALA A 155 21.39 -3.14 -15.08
C ALA A 155 22.92 -3.14 -14.84
N PRO A 156 23.39 -3.21 -13.58
CA PRO A 156 24.81 -3.24 -13.29
C PRO A 156 25.42 -4.52 -13.89
N VAL A 157 26.33 -4.34 -14.85
CA VAL A 157 27.09 -5.44 -15.46
C VAL A 157 27.98 -6.06 -14.38
N THR A 158 27.65 -7.26 -13.92
CA THR A 158 28.53 -8.05 -13.07
C THR A 158 29.66 -8.59 -13.93
N TYR A 159 30.82 -7.93 -13.89
CA TYR A 159 32.03 -8.48 -14.49
C TYR A 159 32.51 -9.66 -13.64
N ASN A 160 32.30 -10.89 -14.12
CA ASN A 160 32.94 -12.06 -13.54
C ASN A 160 34.45 -11.91 -13.67
N ARG A 161 35.13 -11.66 -12.54
CA ARG A 161 36.58 -11.69 -12.43
C ARG A 161 37.03 -13.12 -12.76
N MET A 162 37.52 -13.33 -13.98
CA MET A 162 38.36 -14.48 -14.29
C MET A 162 39.65 -14.34 -13.47
N SER A 163 39.65 -14.85 -12.24
CA SER A 163 40.88 -15.17 -11.54
C SER A 163 41.40 -16.50 -12.08
N GLN A 164 42.18 -16.41 -13.16
CA GLN A 164 43.34 -17.28 -13.32
C GLN A 164 44.36 -16.85 -12.25
N TYR A 165 44.71 -17.75 -11.35
CA TYR A 165 46.06 -18.10 -10.87
C TYR A 165 45.94 -19.24 -9.86
#